data_AF-A0A2S9GD24-F1
#
_entry.id   AF-A0A2S9GD24-F1
#
_cell.length_a   1.000
_cell.length_b   1.000
_cell.length_c   1.000
_cell.angle_alpha   90.00
_cell.angle_beta   90.00
_cell.angle_gamma   90.00
#
_symmetry.space_group_name_H-M   'P 1'
#
loop_
_entity.id
_entity.type
_entity.pdbx_description
1 polymer ?
#
loop_
_entity_poly.entity_id
_entity_poly.type
_entity_poly.pdbx_seq_one_letter_code
_entity_poly.pdbx_strand_id
1 'polypeptide(L)'
;IGRVDMAGKVSIRQTPTPTAGPVGITATHDDAVWFTEIRAGKLGRIPMNEAIQELELPGKPHAVVADQGDGVWVSLWETDQLARV
;
A
#
# COMPACT_ATOMS: atom_id res chain seq x y z
N ILE A 1 3.16 -5.13 -7.37
CA ILE A 1 1.79 -4.56 -7.42
C ILE A 1 1.24 -4.67 -8.84
N GLY A 2 0.08 -5.31 -9.00
CA GLY A 2 -0.52 -5.56 -10.31
C GLY A 2 -1.74 -4.68 -10.59
N ARG A 3 -1.90 -4.24 -11.84
CA ARG A 3 -3.11 -3.59 -12.34
C ARG A 3 -3.63 -4.36 -13.54
N VAL A 4 -4.92 -4.64 -13.55
CA VAL A 4 -5.64 -5.25 -14.68
C VAL A 4 -6.65 -4.24 -15.23
N ASP A 5 -6.72 -4.09 -16.55
CA ASP A 5 -7.76 -3.29 -17.19
C ASP A 5 -8.99 -4.13 -17.57
N MET A 6 -10.06 -3.47 -18.02
CA MET A 6 -11.32 -4.16 -18.40
C MET A 6 -11.19 -5.05 -19.64
N ALA A 7 -10.10 -4.91 -20.40
CA ALA A 7 -9.77 -5.79 -21.51
C ALA A 7 -8.91 -6.99 -21.08
N GLY A 8 -8.54 -7.09 -19.79
CA GLY A 8 -7.72 -8.15 -19.23
C GLY A 8 -6.22 -7.94 -19.38
N LYS A 9 -5.75 -6.78 -19.85
CA LYS A 9 -4.31 -6.49 -19.91
C LYS A 9 -3.78 -6.28 -18.49
N VAL A 10 -2.74 -7.02 -18.14
CA VAL A 10 -2.08 -6.94 -16.83
C VAL A 10 -0.77 -6.15 -16.96
N SER A 11 -0.53 -5.25 -16.01
CA SER A 11 0.76 -4.61 -15.79
C SER A 11 1.21 -4.82 -14.35
N ILE A 12 2.52 -5.10 -14.16
CA ILE A 12 3.11 -5.38 -12.86
C ILE A 12 4.20 -4.36 -12.57
N ARG A 13 4.19 -3.81 -11.36
CA ARG A 13 5.24 -2.95 -10.82
C ARG A 13 5.94 -3.68 -9.68
N GLN A 14 7.27 -3.78 -9.74
CA GLN A 14 8.07 -4.33 -8.64
C GLN A 14 8.13 -3.31 -7.50
N THR A 15 8.06 -3.78 -6.25
CA THR A 15 8.30 -2.94 -5.09
C THR A 15 9.78 -2.53 -5.04
N PRO A 16 10.11 -1.30 -4.65
CA PRO A 16 11.50 -0.89 -4.43
C PRO A 16 12.23 -1.80 -3.44
N THR A 17 11.57 -2.22 -2.36
CA THR A 17 12.13 -3.16 -1.38
C THR A 17 12.00 -4.61 -1.86
N PRO A 18 13.12 -5.36 -1.98
CA PRO A 18 13.06 -6.78 -2.29
C PRO A 18 12.37 -7.58 -1.19
N THR A 19 11.62 -8.62 -1.56
CA THR A 19 10.93 -9.52 -0.60
C THR A 19 9.99 -8.81 0.38
N ALA A 20 9.47 -7.63 0.02
CA ALA A 20 8.71 -6.75 0.92
C ALA A 20 7.42 -7.36 1.49
N GLY A 21 6.88 -8.38 0.83
CA GLY A 21 5.65 -9.06 1.25
C GLY A 21 4.43 -8.15 1.20
N PRO A 22 4.03 -7.65 0.02
CA PRO A 22 2.80 -6.87 -0.11
C PRO A 22 1.56 -7.71 0.24
N VAL A 23 0.60 -7.16 1.00
CA VAL A 23 -0.60 -7.91 1.47
C VAL A 23 -1.91 -7.16 1.20
N GLY A 24 -2.14 -6.06 1.91
CA GLY A 24 -3.34 -5.24 1.77
C GLY A 24 -3.16 -4.18 0.68
N ILE A 25 -4.25 -3.79 0.02
CA ILE A 25 -4.24 -2.75 -1.03
C ILE A 25 -5.58 -2.01 -1.07
N THR A 26 -5.55 -0.70 -1.27
CA THR A 26 -6.74 0.15 -1.45
C THR A 26 -6.43 1.29 -2.42
N ALA A 27 -7.47 1.88 -3.00
CA ALA A 27 -7.35 3.14 -3.75
C ALA A 27 -7.97 4.28 -2.92
N THR A 28 -7.41 5.49 -3.06
CA THR A 28 -7.91 6.74 -2.47
C THR A 28 -8.49 7.66 -3.56
N HIS A 29 -9.23 8.72 -3.18
CA HIS A 29 -9.92 9.58 -4.15
C HIS A 29 -8.99 10.46 -4.98
N ASP A 30 -7.74 10.65 -4.54
CA ASP A 30 -6.66 11.29 -5.27
C ASP A 30 -6.03 10.40 -6.37
N ASP A 31 -6.73 9.31 -6.75
CA ASP A 31 -6.28 8.28 -7.70
C ASP A 31 -4.96 7.58 -7.32
N ALA A 32 -4.54 7.70 -6.06
CA ALA A 32 -3.40 6.93 -5.55
C ALA A 32 -3.81 5.53 -5.12
N VAL A 33 -2.88 4.59 -5.28
CA VAL A 33 -3.01 3.23 -4.76
C VAL A 33 -2.07 3.06 -3.57
N TRP A 34 -2.63 2.64 -2.44
CA TRP A 34 -1.89 2.37 -1.21
C TRP A 34 -1.85 0.88 -0.93
N PHE A 35 -0.73 0.38 -0.42
CA PHE A 35 -0.57 -1.03 -0.10
C PHE A 35 0.40 -1.25 1.06
N THR A 36 0.21 -2.32 1.83
CA THR A 36 1.06 -2.65 2.98
C THR A 36 2.12 -3.67 2.60
N GLU A 37 3.31 -3.54 3.17
CA GLU A 37 4.44 -4.46 3.01
C GLU A 37 4.79 -5.09 4.36
N ILE A 38 4.19 -6.25 4.68
CA ILE A 38 4.25 -6.83 6.03
C ILE A 38 5.65 -7.26 6.44
N ARG A 39 6.48 -7.70 5.48
CA ARG A 39 7.84 -8.18 5.76
C ARG A 39 8.83 -7.03 5.83
N ALA A 40 8.58 -5.95 5.09
CA ALA A 40 9.44 -4.77 5.09
C ALA A 40 9.09 -3.77 6.19
N GLY A 41 7.91 -3.86 6.81
CA GLY A 41 7.46 -2.87 7.80
C GLY A 41 7.06 -1.54 7.16
N LYS A 42 6.55 -1.57 5.92
CA LYS A 42 6.33 -0.36 5.11
C LYS A 42 4.91 -0.21 4.61
N LEU A 43 4.56 1.03 4.28
CA LEU A 43 3.37 1.42 3.54
C LEU A 43 3.81 1.98 2.19
N GLY A 44 3.41 1.33 1.11
CA GLY A 44 3.65 1.78 -0.24
C GLY A 44 2.51 2.67 -0.75
N ARG A 45 2.85 3.71 -1.51
CA ARG A 45 1.94 4.57 -2.27
C ARG A 45 2.37 4.62 -3.73
N ILE A 46 1.41 4.49 -4.63
CA ILE A 46 1.61 4.67 -6.08
C ILE A 46 0.75 5.86 -6.51
N PRO A 47 1.34 7.06 -6.63
CA PRO A 47 0.66 8.17 -7.28
C PRO A 47 0.46 7.84 -8.78
N MET A 48 -0.57 8.43 -9.39
CA MET A 48 -0.97 8.11 -10.75
C MET A 48 0.20 8.22 -11.75
N ASN A 49 0.59 7.08 -12.34
CA ASN A 49 1.72 6.95 -13.28
C ASN A 49 3.12 7.33 -12.74
N GLU A 50 3.26 7.57 -11.44
CA GLU A 50 4.54 7.89 -10.82
C GLU A 50 5.25 6.65 -10.27
N ALA A 51 6.48 6.81 -9.76
CA ALA A 51 7.22 5.75 -9.08
C ALA A 51 6.54 5.36 -7.76
N ILE A 52 6.79 4.12 -7.30
CA ILE A 52 6.35 3.68 -5.98
C ILE A 52 7.13 4.46 -4.91
N GLN A 53 6.40 5.01 -3.94
CA GLN A 53 6.93 5.62 -2.73
C GLN A 53 6.70 4.67 -1.57
N GLU A 54 7.67 4.52 -0.68
CA GLU A 54 7.58 3.66 0.50
C GLU A 54 7.79 4.50 1.76
N LEU A 55 6.91 4.32 2.76
CA LEU A 55 7.00 4.94 4.07
C LEU A 55 7.23 3.86 5.13
N GLU A 56 8.20 4.09 6.01
CA GLU A 56 8.42 3.23 7.18
C GLU A 56 7.23 3.35 8.14
N LEU A 57 6.76 2.22 8.65
CA LEU A 57 5.77 2.15 9.72
C LEU A 57 6.30 1.30 10.89
N PRO A 58 5.88 1.57 12.13
CA PRO A 58 6.16 0.66 13.22
C PRO A 58 5.42 -0.68 13.03
N GLY A 59 6.05 -1.77 13.48
CA GLY A 59 5.42 -3.09 13.52
C GLY A 59 5.25 -3.76 12.15
N LYS A 60 4.11 -4.45 11.98
CA LYS A 60 3.78 -5.24 10.79
C LYS A 60 2.50 -4.73 10.13
N PRO A 61 2.60 -3.80 9.17
CA PRO A 61 1.46 -3.31 8.40
C PRO A 61 0.74 -4.46 7.69
N HIS A 62 -0.57 -4.58 7.89
CA HIS A 62 -1.35 -5.69 7.33
C HIS A 62 -2.56 -5.22 6.52
N ALA A 63 -3.71 -4.94 7.14
CA ALA A 63 -4.87 -4.39 6.44
C ALA A 63 -4.71 -2.89 6.23
N VAL A 64 -5.25 -2.36 5.12
CA VAL A 64 -5.29 -0.94 4.80
C VAL A 64 -6.65 -0.59 4.20
N VAL A 65 -7.20 0.56 4.59
CA VAL A 65 -8.46 1.11 4.06
C VAL A 65 -8.31 2.60 3.81
N ALA A 66 -9.00 3.11 2.78
CA ALA A 66 -9.02 4.54 2.48
C ALA A 66 -9.69 5.34 3.61
N ASP A 67 -9.14 6.52 3.90
CA ASP A 67 -9.72 7.53 4.76
C ASP A 67 -10.50 8.57 3.93
N GLN A 68 -11.43 9.28 4.56
CA GLN A 68 -12.25 10.29 3.86
C GLN A 68 -11.46 11.54 3.42
N GLY A 69 -10.26 11.76 3.97
CA GLY A 69 -9.40 12.91 3.67
C GLY A 69 -8.20 12.58 2.79
N ASP A 70 -8.37 11.68 1.81
CA ASP A 70 -7.32 11.22 0.87
C ASP A 70 -6.12 10.47 1.50
N GLY A 71 -6.25 10.09 2.77
CA GLY A 71 -5.28 9.27 3.51
C GLY A 71 -5.68 7.78 3.61
N VAL A 72 -5.04 7.05 4.51
CA VAL A 72 -5.37 5.64 4.82
C VAL A 72 -5.29 5.32 6.30
N TRP A 73 -6.10 4.35 6.72
CA TRP A 73 -5.95 3.66 8.01
C TRP A 73 -5.31 2.29 7.81
N VAL A 74 -4.36 1.92 8.67
CA VAL A 74 -3.57 0.69 8.59
C VAL A 74 -3.56 -0.06 9.92
N SER A 75 -3.79 -1.37 9.91
CA SER A 75 -3.60 -2.22 11.09
C SER A 75 -2.14 -2.66 11.24
N LEU A 76 -1.58 -2.53 12.45
CA LEU A 76 -0.21 -2.92 12.77
C LEU A 76 -0.21 -4.17 13.65
N TRP A 77 -0.01 -5.35 13.04
CA TRP A 77 -0.35 -6.64 13.64
C TRP A 77 0.53 -7.03 14.85
N GLU A 78 1.75 -6.51 14.94
CA GLU A 78 2.68 -6.83 16.03
C GLU A 78 2.60 -5.84 17.21
N THR A 79 1.95 -4.70 17.03
CA THR A 79 2.03 -3.58 17.99
C THR A 79 0.69 -3.20 18.60
N ASP A 80 -0.38 -3.94 18.32
CA ASP A 80 -1.75 -3.66 18.80
C ASP A 80 -2.20 -2.21 18.52
N GLN A 81 -1.79 -1.68 17.36
CA GLN A 81 -1.98 -0.28 16.98
C GLN A 81 -2.61 -0.12 15.60
N LEU A 82 -3.18 1.06 15.38
CA LEU A 82 -3.58 1.56 14.08
C LEU A 82 -2.71 2.77 13.71
N ALA A 83 -2.36 2.89 12.44
CA ALA A 83 -1.79 4.11 11.88
C ALA A 83 -2.84 4.81 11.01
N ARG A 84 -2.86 6.14 11.05
CA ARG A 84 -3.51 6.99 10.05
C ARG A 84 -2.40 7.76 9.34
N VAL A 85 -2.37 7.68 8.01
CA VAL A 85 -1.41 8.36 7.15
C VAL A 85 -2.16 9.30 6.21
#